data_AF-H2C7J7-F1
#
_entry.id   AF-H2C7J7-F1
#
_cell.length_a   1.000
_cell.length_b   1.000
_cell.length_c   1.000
_cell.angle_alpha   90.00
_cell.angle_beta   90.00
_cell.angle_gamma   90.00
#
_symmetry.space_group_name_H-M   'P 1'
#
loop_
_entity.id
_entity.type
_entity.pdbx_description
1 polymer ?
#
loop_
_entity_poly.entity_id
_entity_poly.type
_entity_poly.pdbx_seq_one_letter_code
_entity_poly.pdbx_strand_id
1 'polypeptide(L)' 'MVLVEVQGQLFDLSSDGSISEGRGVPSIIVLKDVSKEALQEYSRMGIKVFLCEGEVQECLTKLLRIVYPECKTCKFQ' A
#
# COMPACT_ATOMS: atom_id res chain seq x y z
N MET A 1 -2.68 -11.62 1.69
CA MET A 1 -3.02 -10.67 0.63
C MET A 1 -3.48 -9.39 1.29
N VAL A 2 -2.91 -8.25 0.88
CA VAL A 2 -3.25 -6.93 1.41
C VAL A 2 -3.55 -6.02 0.23
N LEU A 3 -4.75 -5.44 0.22
CA LEU A 3 -5.16 -4.48 -0.81
C LEU A 3 -4.67 -3.09 -0.42
N VAL A 4 -4.02 -2.41 -1.36
CA VAL A 4 -3.35 -1.13 -1.15
C VAL A 4 -3.73 -0.16 -2.25
N GLU A 5 -4.03 1.08 -1.87
CA GLU A 5 -4.23 2.16 -2.82
C GLU A 5 -2.97 3.04 -2.90
N VAL A 6 -2.46 3.26 -4.11
CA VAL A 6 -1.34 4.16 -4.39
C VAL A 6 -1.74 5.10 -5.52
N GLN A 7 -1.78 6.40 -5.26
CA GLN A 7 -2.13 7.42 -6.26
C GLN A 7 -3.47 7.15 -6.97
N GLY A 8 -4.47 6.61 -6.25
CA GLY A 8 -5.79 6.27 -6.80
C GLY A 8 -5.87 4.95 -7.57
N GLN A 9 -4.78 4.18 -7.63
CA GLN A 9 -4.75 2.83 -8.20
C GLN A 9 -4.70 1.79 -7.09
N LEU A 10 -5.45 0.69 -7.26
CA LEU A 10 -5.53 -0.39 -6.28
C LEU A 10 -4.63 -1.56 -6.69
N PHE A 11 -3.85 -2.05 -5.73
CA PHE A 11 -2.92 -3.15 -5.90
C PHE A 11 -3.10 -4.20 -4.79
N ASP A 12 -3.15 -5.46 -5.17
CA ASP A 12 -3.08 -6.60 -4.27
C ASP A 12 -1.62 -7.02 -4.06
N LEU A 13 -1.16 -6.94 -2.81
CA LEU A 13 0.15 -7.46 -2.41
C LEU A 13 0.02 -8.81 -1.75
N SER A 14 0.69 -9.79 -2.35
CA SER A 14 0.73 -11.17 -1.88
C SER A 14 2.04 -11.48 -1.14
N SER A 15 1.99 -12.44 -0.21
CA SER A 15 3.14 -12.81 0.64
C SER A 15 4.29 -13.45 -0.14
N ASP A 16 4.01 -13.97 -1.33
CA ASP A 16 4.99 -14.48 -2.30
C ASP A 16 5.73 -13.37 -3.06
N GLY A 17 5.38 -12.11 -2.80
CA GLY A 17 5.92 -10.92 -3.43
C GLY A 17 5.25 -10.52 -4.73
N SER A 18 4.17 -11.21 -5.13
CA SER A 18 3.39 -10.84 -6.31
C SER A 18 2.56 -9.58 -6.05
N ILE A 19 2.57 -8.68 -7.03
CA ILE A 19 1.79 -7.43 -7.05
C ILE A 19 0.91 -7.46 -8.29
N SER A 20 -0.40 -7.31 -8.12
CA SER A 20 -1.39 -7.31 -9.20
C SER A 20 -2.42 -6.19 -9.00
N GLU A 21 -3.15 -5.81 -10.05
CA GLU A 21 -4.28 -4.88 -9.90
C GLU A 21 -5.38 -5.47 -9.02
N GLY A 22 -5.87 -4.68 -8.07
CA GLY A 22 -6.90 -5.08 -7.12
C GLY A 22 -8.21 -4.32 -7.32
N ARG A 23 -9.28 -4.80 -6.69
CA ARG A 23 -10.58 -4.11 -6.63
C ARG A 23 -11.19 -4.26 -5.25
N GLY A 24 -11.68 -3.16 -4.67
CA GLY A 24 -12.35 -3.17 -3.36
C GLY A 24 -11.94 -2.00 -2.48
N VAL A 25 -12.09 -2.19 -1.16
CA VAL A 25 -11.72 -1.18 -0.15
C VAL A 25 -10.29 -1.47 0.33
N PRO A 26 -9.34 -0.53 0.17
CA PRO A 26 -7.96 -0.75 0.54
C PRO A 26 -7.81 -0.88 2.06
N SER A 27 -6.90 -1.75 2.49
CA SER A 27 -6.48 -1.84 3.88
C SER A 27 -5.36 -0.85 4.22
N ILE A 28 -4.60 -0.42 3.20
CA ILE A 28 -3.53 0.56 3.32
C ILE A 28 -3.68 1.60 2.20
N ILE A 29 -3.60 2.88 2.53
CA ILE A 29 -3.50 3.96 1.56
C ILE A 29 -2.10 4.56 1.59
N VAL A 30 -1.52 4.75 0.40
CA VAL A 30 -0.20 5.36 0.22
C VAL A 30 -0.36 6.80 -0.22
N LEU A 31 0.12 7.72 0.62
CA LEU A 31 0.03 9.16 0.41
C LEU A 31 1.42 9.77 0.34
N LYS A 32 1.57 10.86 -0.43
CA LYS A 32 2.81 11.65 -0.46
C LYS A 32 2.92 12.60 0.73
N ASP A 33 1.78 13.18 1.11
CA ASP A 33 1.63 14.05 2.27
C ASP A 33 0.28 13.71 2.92
N VAL A 34 0.15 13.89 4.23
CA VAL A 34 -1.09 13.64 4.95
C VAL A 34 -1.33 14.71 6.01
N SER A 35 -2.52 15.31 5.98
CA SER A 35 -2.95 16.20 7.06
C SER A 35 -3.37 15.43 8.31
N LYS A 36 -3.40 16.11 9.45
CA LYS A 36 -3.90 15.51 10.69
C LYS A 36 -5.37 15.11 10.58
N GLU A 37 -6.19 15.87 9.87
CA GLU A 37 -7.60 15.51 9.65
C GLU A 37 -7.72 14.21 8.84
N ALA A 38 -6.97 14.11 7.74
CA ALA A 38 -6.97 12.92 6.89
C ALA A 38 -6.51 11.67 7.66
N LEU A 39 -5.46 11.76 8.48
CA LEU A 39 -5.03 10.65 9.34
C LEU A 39 -6.12 10.17 10.29
N GLN A 40 -6.88 11.09 10.90
CA GLN A 40 -7.97 10.74 11.80
C GLN A 40 -9.14 10.07 11.07
N GLU A 41 -9.47 10.55 9.86
CA GLU A 41 -10.50 9.95 9.03
C GLU A 41 -10.16 8.52 8.63
N TYR A 42 -8.97 8.30 8.05
CA TYR A 42 -8.51 6.96 7.68
C TYR A 42 -8.41 6.02 8.90
N SER A 43 -7.95 6.54 10.04
CA SER A 43 -7.90 5.76 11.28
C SER A 43 -9.29 5.34 11.76
N ARG A 44 -10.31 6.19 11.64
CA ARG A 44 -11.71 5.85 11.97
C ARG A 44 -12.28 4.79 11.03
N MET A 45 -11.85 4.79 9.77
CA MET A 45 -12.23 3.79 8.78
C MET A 45 -11.46 2.46 8.93
N GLY A 46 -10.50 2.38 9.86
CA GLY A 46 -9.64 1.20 10.01
C GLY A 46 -8.60 1.04 8.91
N ILE A 47 -8.39 2.08 8.09
CA ILE A 47 -7.44 2.11 6.98
C ILE A 47 -6.08 2.60 7.51
N LYS A 48 -5.02 1.87 7.21
CA LYS A 48 -3.65 2.27 7.56
C LYS A 48 -3.11 3.26 6.54
N VAL A 49 -2.38 4.27 6.99
CA VAL A 49 -1.72 5.23 6.08
C VAL A 49 -0.23 4.90 6.02
N PHE A 50 0.32 4.87 4.80
CA PHE A 50 1.74 4.75 4.55
C PHE A 50 2.22 5.96 3.74
N LEU A 51 3.28 6.62 4.21
CA LEU A 51 3.82 7.79 3.52
C LEU A 51 4.93 7.37 2.56
N CYS A 52 4.81 7.79 1.30
CA CYS A 52 5.82 7.54 0.27
C CYS A 52 5.79 8.61 -0.82
N GLU A 53 6.94 9.25 -1.04
CA GLU A 53 7.13 10.32 -2.03
C GLU A 53 7.63 9.83 -3.40
N GLY A 54 7.92 8.53 -3.53
CA GLY A 54 8.50 7.91 -4.73
C GLY A 54 7.48 7.56 -5.83
N GLU A 55 7.97 6.85 -6.84
CA GLU A 55 7.12 6.27 -7.88
C GLU A 55 6.28 5.10 -7.34
N VAL A 56 5.17 4.78 -8.02
CA VAL A 56 4.23 3.72 -7.60
C VAL A 56 4.96 2.40 -7.31
N GLN A 57 5.85 1.97 -8.21
CA GLN A 57 6.62 0.73 -8.02
C GLN A 57 7.55 0.78 -6.80
N GLU A 58 8.19 1.92 -6.54
CA GLU A 58 9.06 2.11 -5.38
C GLU A 58 8.27 2.04 -4.08
N CYS A 59 7.11 2.70 -4.04
CA CYS A 59 6.22 2.68 -2.89
C CYS A 59 5.67 1.29 -2.60
N LEU A 60 5.24 0.56 -3.64
CA LEU A 60 4.77 -0.81 -3.51
C LEU A 60 5.89 -1.75 -3.03
N THR A 61 7.11 -1.57 -3.54
CA THR A 61 8.28 -2.35 -3.10
C THR A 61 8.61 -2.12 -1.63
N LYS A 62 8.62 -0.85 -1.20
CA LYS A 62 8.84 -0.48 0.21
C LYS A 62 7.76 -1.08 1.10
N LEU A 63 6.50 -0.96 0.69
CA LEU A 63 5.37 -1.46 1.45
C LEU A 63 5.36 -2.99 1.54
N LEU A 64 5.67 -3.69 0.45
CA LEU A 64 5.76 -5.15 0.45
C LEU A 64 6.77 -5.65 1.50
N ARG A 65 7.94 -5.01 1.60
CA ARG A 65 8.96 -5.37 2.60
C ARG A 65 8.53 -5.12 4.05
N ILE A 66 7.64 -4.16 4.28
CA ILE A 66 7.08 -3.87 5.60
C ILE A 66 5.99 -4.88 5.96
N VAL A 67 5.11 -5.17 5.00
CA VAL A 67 3.97 -6.09 5.18
C VAL A 67 4.42 -7.55 5.24
N TYR A 68 5.42 -7.93 4.44
CA TYR A 68 5.98 -9.28 4.38
C TYR A 68 7.52 -9.21 4.48
N PRO A 69 8.08 -9.08 5.69
CA PRO A 69 9.53 -8.91 5.89
C PRO A 69 10.37 -10.09 5.40
N GLU A 70 9.76 -11.28 5.33
CA GLU A 70 10.39 -12.49 4.77
C GLU A 70 10.52 -12.47 3.25
N CYS A 71 9.80 -11.57 2.57
CA CYS A 71 9.79 -11.46 1.12
C CYS A 71 10.95 -10.57 0.63
N LYS A 72 11.98 -11.21 0.06
CA LYS A 72 13.21 -10.53 -0.40
C LYS A 72 13.09 -9.92 -1.81
N THR A 73 12.09 -10.33 -2.60
CA THR A 73 11.95 -9.96 -4.02
C THR A 73 10.50 -9.69 -4.40
N CYS A 74 10.26 -8.61 -5.14
CA CYS A 74 8.95 -8.25 -5.68
C CYS A 74 8.79 -8.77 -7.11
N LYS A 75 7.60 -9.28 -7.44
CA LYS A 75 7.23 -9.72 -8.79
C LYS A 75 5.98 -8.94 -9.23
N PHE A 76 6.14 -8.05 -10.20
CA PHE A 76 5.02 -7.35 -10.81
C PHE A 76 4.39 -8.25 -11.88
N GLN A 77 3.09 -8.51 -11.77
CA GLN A 77 2.33 -9.35 -12.72
C GLN A 77 1.21 -8.55 -13.37
#